data_AF-A0A953KSY0-F1
#
_entry.id   AF-A0A953KSY0-F1
#
_cell.length_a   1.000
_cell.length_b   1.000
_cell.length_c   1.000
_cell.angle_alpha   90.00
_cell.angle_beta   90.00
_cell.angle_gamma   90.00
#
_symmetry.space_group_name_H-M   'P 1'
#
loop_
_entity.id
_entity.type
_entity.pdbx_description
1 polymer ?
#
loop_
_entity_poly.entity_id
_entity_poly.type
_entity_poly.pdbx_seq_one_letter_code
_entity_poly.pdbx_strand_id
1 'polypeptide(L)'
;MDFFSLHIVVMMMLAGLGEMPLESLTFNDFTAVDGIALRPTSIAELKIQAHYHRLVAQLPKNPQATLDQIEGPHRKLLALRYYLNRQGSLKSEWTWTRSQFERFKRSGSYRKAIAEVERVKAMFAQLNPGYTLGTTLEARPLEDQVSSWNTVPSVERAASALYRQLMRAALDSNLNIPPDSADLQAFRQQLQDAALEGVPTVAVPGMSQHGQLRAFDFVVKQGGAIVAGTNAGAVRSRWDAPGWTKKLQEAIRAASSSFSGPLRSPYEPWHYTYNR
;
A
#
# COMPACT_ATOMS: atom_id res chain seq x y z
N MET A 1 42.78 -0.49 14.42
CA MET A 1 42.15 0.33 13.39
C MET A 1 40.99 1.04 14.05
N ASP A 2 41.08 2.37 14.13
CA ASP A 2 40.17 3.19 14.93
C ASP A 2 38.78 3.28 14.27
N PHE A 3 37.72 3.03 15.06
CA PHE A 3 36.32 3.01 14.59
C PHE A 3 35.84 4.38 14.06
N PHE A 4 36.53 5.46 14.42
CA PHE A 4 36.24 6.81 13.93
C PHE A 4 36.70 7.03 12.48
N SER A 5 37.77 6.38 12.03
CA SER A 5 38.29 6.56 10.68
C SER A 5 37.38 5.96 9.59
N LEU A 6 36.57 4.94 9.93
CA LEU A 6 35.66 4.32 8.97
C LEU A 6 34.42 5.18 8.69
N HIS A 7 33.95 5.98 9.68
CA HIS A 7 32.78 6.85 9.52
C HIS A 7 33.03 8.01 8.56
N ILE A 8 34.22 8.60 8.59
CA ILE A 8 34.59 9.72 7.70
C ILE A 8 34.71 9.24 6.25
N VAL A 9 35.27 8.05 6.03
CA VAL A 9 35.43 7.46 4.70
C VAL A 9 34.07 7.13 4.06
N VAL A 10 33.10 6.63 4.82
CA VAL A 10 31.75 6.30 4.30
C VAL A 10 30.93 7.56 3.98
N MET A 11 31.07 8.64 4.77
CA MET A 11 30.42 9.92 4.44
C MET A 11 31.04 10.62 3.23
N MET A 12 32.37 10.55 3.05
CA MET A 12 33.03 11.14 1.89
C MET A 12 32.68 10.43 0.57
N MET A 13 32.48 9.09 0.60
CA MET A 13 32.03 8.36 -0.60
C MET A 13 30.59 8.68 -1.02
N LEU A 14 29.74 9.17 -0.11
CA LEU A 14 28.34 9.51 -0.40
C LEU A 14 28.15 10.97 -0.85
N ALA A 15 29.10 11.87 -0.58
CA ALA A 15 28.96 13.30 -0.84
C ALA A 15 29.68 13.81 -2.11
N GLY A 16 30.54 13.01 -2.76
CA GLY A 16 31.21 13.41 -4.00
C GLY A 16 32.12 14.65 -3.86
N LEU A 17 32.63 14.92 -2.65
CA LEU A 17 33.51 16.06 -2.38
C LEU A 17 34.97 15.62 -2.52
N GLY A 18 35.69 16.32 -3.39
CA GLY A 18 37.13 16.10 -3.64
C GLY A 18 38.01 16.35 -2.42
N GLU A 19 39.20 15.77 -2.48
CA GLU A 19 40.22 15.73 -1.43
C GLU A 19 40.49 17.11 -0.80
N MET A 20 40.28 17.20 0.51
CA MET A 20 40.77 18.30 1.35
C MET A 20 41.89 17.77 2.25
N PRO A 21 43.01 18.50 2.39
CA PRO A 21 44.19 18.04 3.14
C PRO A 21 43.91 17.98 4.64
N LEU A 22 44.34 16.88 5.26
CA LEU A 22 44.06 16.45 6.64
C LEU A 22 44.79 17.23 7.75
N GLU A 23 45.48 18.33 7.46
CA GLU A 23 46.44 18.94 8.41
C GLU A 23 45.95 20.18 9.17
N SER A 24 44.67 20.59 9.09
CA SER A 24 44.22 21.83 9.76
C SER A 24 43.05 21.72 10.74
N LEU A 25 42.64 20.52 11.16
CA LEU A 25 41.60 20.37 12.20
C LEU A 25 42.24 20.08 13.56
N THR A 26 42.41 21.11 14.37
CA THR A 26 42.81 20.99 15.78
C THR A 26 41.67 20.40 16.62
N PHE A 27 42.02 19.50 17.54
CA PHE A 27 41.14 18.56 18.22
C PHE A 27 40.16 19.14 19.28
N ASN A 28 39.95 20.46 19.32
CA ASN A 28 39.24 21.12 20.43
C ASN A 28 37.93 21.85 20.07
N ASP A 29 37.42 21.73 18.84
CA ASP A 29 36.31 22.59 18.38
C ASP A 29 34.94 21.89 18.23
N PHE A 30 34.70 20.77 18.94
CA PHE A 30 33.44 20.00 18.84
C PHE A 30 32.65 19.86 20.14
N THR A 31 32.80 20.76 21.12
CA THR A 31 31.97 20.73 22.34
C THR A 31 30.77 21.68 22.33
N ALA A 32 30.46 22.32 21.21
CA ALA A 32 29.30 23.22 21.12
C ALA A 32 28.61 23.14 19.75
N VAL A 33 27.97 22.01 19.47
CA VAL A 33 26.84 21.97 18.55
C VAL A 33 25.67 21.37 19.30
N ASP A 34 24.64 22.18 19.49
CA ASP A 34 23.42 21.85 20.22
C ASP A 34 22.84 20.48 19.83
N GLY A 35 22.78 19.59 20.82
CA GLY A 35 21.60 18.75 21.08
C GLY A 35 21.15 17.71 20.04
N ILE A 36 21.86 17.46 18.95
CA ILE A 36 21.57 16.29 18.09
C ILE A 36 22.28 15.09 18.71
N ALA A 37 21.60 14.40 19.62
CA ALA A 37 22.02 13.08 20.07
C ALA A 37 22.00 12.12 18.88
N LEU A 38 23.12 12.02 18.16
CA LEU A 38 23.35 11.00 17.15
C LEU A 38 23.34 9.65 17.87
N ARG A 39 22.21 8.95 17.82
CA ARG A 39 22.15 7.56 18.28
C ARG A 39 23.00 6.72 17.33
N PRO A 40 23.99 5.96 17.82
CA PRO A 40 24.77 5.08 16.96
C PRO A 40 23.85 4.02 16.33
N THR A 41 23.86 3.94 15.00
CA THR A 41 23.14 2.92 14.24
C THR A 41 23.74 1.55 14.55
N SER A 42 22.91 0.60 14.97
CA SER A 42 23.39 -0.75 15.27
C SER A 42 23.76 -1.52 13.98
N ILE A 43 24.65 -2.52 14.08
CA ILE A 43 24.98 -3.42 12.96
C ILE A 43 23.72 -4.09 12.41
N ALA A 44 22.78 -4.49 13.27
CA ALA A 44 21.50 -5.06 12.84
C ALA A 44 20.68 -4.09 11.98
N GLU A 45 20.65 -2.82 12.35
CA GLU A 45 19.97 -1.79 11.57
C GLU A 45 20.65 -1.54 10.23
N LEU A 46 21.99 -1.50 10.19
CA LEU A 46 22.75 -1.40 8.94
C LEU A 46 22.48 -2.59 8.00
N LYS A 47 22.42 -3.81 8.55
CA LYS A 47 22.04 -5.02 7.79
C LYS A 47 20.66 -4.83 7.18
N ILE A 48 19.65 -4.49 7.99
CA ILE A 48 18.27 -4.29 7.52
C ILE A 48 18.21 -3.22 6.43
N GLN A 49 18.86 -2.08 6.61
CA GLN A 49 18.87 -0.99 5.63
C GLN A 49 19.52 -1.43 4.30
N ALA A 50 20.69 -2.07 4.34
CA ALA A 50 21.39 -2.52 3.14
C ALA A 50 20.55 -3.53 2.32
N HIS A 51 19.90 -4.48 2.99
CA HIS A 51 19.04 -5.46 2.33
C HIS A 51 17.74 -4.83 1.82
N TYR A 52 17.13 -3.92 2.60
CA TYR A 52 15.97 -3.15 2.18
C TYR A 52 16.24 -2.44 0.84
N HIS A 53 17.32 -1.66 0.74
CA HIS A 53 17.63 -0.90 -0.48
C HIS A 53 17.80 -1.81 -1.71
N ARG A 54 18.46 -2.96 -1.52
CA ARG A 54 18.69 -3.93 -2.60
C ARG A 54 17.41 -4.64 -3.04
N LEU A 55 16.50 -4.94 -2.12
CA LEU A 55 15.18 -5.47 -2.46
C LEU A 55 14.29 -4.44 -3.15
N VAL A 56 14.30 -3.18 -2.69
CA VAL A 56 13.53 -2.09 -3.33
C VAL A 56 13.97 -1.88 -4.77
N ALA A 57 15.28 -1.92 -5.05
CA ALA A 57 15.81 -1.79 -6.41
C ALA A 57 15.28 -2.85 -7.40
N GLN A 58 14.80 -4.01 -6.90
CA GLN A 58 14.22 -5.08 -7.73
C GLN A 58 12.71 -4.90 -7.98
N LEU A 59 12.04 -3.97 -7.30
CA LEU A 59 10.62 -3.72 -7.50
C LEU A 59 10.36 -2.93 -8.81
N PRO A 60 9.13 -2.96 -9.35
CA PRO A 60 8.72 -2.01 -10.37
C PRO A 60 8.82 -0.55 -9.88
N LYS A 61 8.90 0.41 -10.82
CA LYS A 61 9.09 1.84 -10.50
C LYS A 61 8.03 2.45 -9.61
N ASN A 62 6.76 2.08 -9.76
CA ASN A 62 5.69 2.66 -8.95
C ASN A 62 5.80 2.31 -7.45
N PRO A 63 5.97 1.02 -7.06
CA PRO A 63 6.32 0.66 -5.69
C PRO A 63 7.56 1.38 -5.14
N GLN A 64 8.64 1.50 -5.94
CA GLN A 64 9.85 2.23 -5.52
C GLN A 64 9.51 3.68 -5.14
N ALA A 65 8.91 4.43 -6.06
CA ALA A 65 8.53 5.84 -5.84
C ALA A 65 7.52 6.03 -4.70
N THR A 66 6.72 5.00 -4.39
CA THR A 66 5.76 5.05 -3.28
C THR A 66 6.44 4.80 -1.95
N LEU A 67 7.42 3.88 -1.89
CA LEU A 67 8.24 3.67 -0.70
C LEU A 67 9.05 4.92 -0.34
N ASP A 68 9.43 5.74 -1.33
CA ASP A 68 10.11 7.01 -1.08
C ASP A 68 9.23 8.03 -0.34
N GLN A 69 7.91 7.97 -0.55
CA GLN A 69 6.93 8.86 0.09
C GLN A 69 6.42 8.35 1.46
N ILE A 70 6.69 7.09 1.81
CA ILE A 70 6.29 6.54 3.11
C ILE A 70 7.24 7.05 4.20
N GLU A 71 6.70 7.48 5.33
CA GLU A 71 7.50 8.02 6.43
C GLU A 71 8.00 6.90 7.36
N GLY A 72 9.27 7.00 7.74
CA GLY A 72 9.91 6.10 8.71
C GLY A 72 10.32 4.72 8.16
N PRO A 73 11.46 4.16 8.61
CA PRO A 73 11.99 2.90 8.10
C PRO A 73 11.06 1.71 8.37
N HIS A 74 10.35 1.70 9.51
CA HIS A 74 9.49 0.57 9.89
C HIS A 74 8.29 0.43 8.94
N ARG A 75 7.64 1.55 8.59
CA ARG A 75 6.48 1.55 7.69
C ARG A 75 6.88 1.20 6.26
N LYS A 76 8.06 1.63 5.84
CA LYS A 76 8.66 1.23 4.55
C LYS A 76 8.89 -0.28 4.49
N LEU A 77 9.45 -0.89 5.54
CA LEU A 77 9.63 -2.34 5.62
C LEU A 77 8.31 -3.10 5.58
N LEU A 78 7.30 -2.62 6.31
CA LEU A 78 5.97 -3.22 6.28
C LEU A 78 5.37 -3.15 4.87
N ALA A 79 5.45 -2.01 4.19
CA ALA A 79 4.97 -1.87 2.82
C ALA A 79 5.74 -2.76 1.83
N LEU A 80 7.08 -2.82 1.94
CA LEU A 80 7.93 -3.71 1.14
C LEU A 80 7.50 -5.18 1.29
N ARG A 81 7.23 -5.64 2.52
CA ARG A 81 6.70 -6.99 2.76
C ARG A 81 5.44 -7.27 1.95
N TYR A 82 4.46 -6.36 2.00
CA TYR A 82 3.23 -6.51 1.24
C TYR A 82 3.46 -6.55 -0.27
N TYR A 83 4.38 -5.74 -0.79
CA TYR A 83 4.71 -5.74 -2.21
C TYR A 83 5.39 -7.04 -2.65
N LEU A 84 6.31 -7.58 -1.85
CA LEU A 84 6.96 -8.86 -2.13
C LEU A 84 5.95 -10.01 -2.16
N ASN A 85 5.01 -10.04 -1.21
CA ASN A 85 3.94 -11.05 -1.16
C ASN A 85 2.93 -10.93 -2.31
N ARG A 86 2.93 -9.83 -3.07
CA ARG A 86 1.99 -9.59 -4.18
C ARG A 86 2.70 -9.26 -5.50
N GLN A 87 3.98 -9.63 -5.65
CA GLN A 87 4.82 -9.20 -6.77
C GLN A 87 4.18 -9.46 -8.15
N GLY A 88 3.44 -10.58 -8.30
CA GLY A 88 2.73 -10.92 -9.52
C GLY A 88 1.57 -10.00 -9.91
N SER A 89 0.94 -9.30 -8.94
CA SER A 89 -0.23 -8.44 -9.18
C SER A 89 0.07 -6.93 -9.10
N LEU A 90 1.29 -6.55 -8.69
CA LEU A 90 1.71 -5.15 -8.51
C LEU A 90 1.46 -4.28 -9.75
N LYS A 91 1.62 -4.83 -10.96
CA LYS A 91 1.44 -4.06 -12.21
C LYS A 91 -0.03 -3.87 -12.58
N SER A 92 -0.85 -4.90 -12.43
CA SER A 92 -2.26 -4.88 -12.88
C SER A 92 -3.17 -4.13 -11.91
N GLU A 93 -2.85 -4.16 -10.61
CA GLU A 93 -3.70 -3.60 -9.54
C GLU A 93 -3.25 -2.21 -9.05
N TRP A 94 -2.22 -1.62 -9.67
CA TRP A 94 -1.62 -0.39 -9.18
C TRP A 94 -2.61 0.78 -9.20
N THR A 95 -2.82 1.42 -8.04
CA THR A 95 -3.71 2.58 -7.90
C THR A 95 -3.15 3.79 -8.65
N TRP A 96 -4.03 4.52 -9.35
CA TRP A 96 -3.68 5.79 -9.98
C TRP A 96 -3.38 6.90 -8.98
N THR A 97 -2.50 7.80 -9.40
CA THR A 97 -2.31 9.11 -8.78
C THR A 97 -3.55 9.99 -9.00
N ARG A 98 -3.68 11.07 -8.22
CA ARG A 98 -4.76 12.05 -8.41
C ARG A 98 -4.75 12.64 -9.82
N SER A 99 -3.56 12.91 -10.37
CA SER A 99 -3.42 13.45 -11.74
C SER A 99 -3.84 12.45 -12.82
N GLN A 100 -3.55 11.16 -12.64
CA GLN A 100 -4.01 10.09 -13.53
C GLN A 100 -5.53 9.92 -13.45
N PHE A 101 -6.10 9.98 -12.24
CA PHE A 101 -7.54 9.93 -12.02
C PHE A 101 -8.28 11.11 -12.68
N GLU A 102 -7.80 12.34 -12.49
CA GLU A 102 -8.39 13.53 -13.11
C GLU A 102 -8.28 13.51 -14.64
N ARG A 103 -7.18 12.98 -15.18
CA ARG A 103 -7.05 12.73 -16.63
C ARG A 103 -8.06 11.69 -17.11
N PHE A 104 -8.24 10.61 -16.36
CA PHE A 104 -9.20 9.57 -16.69
C PHE A 104 -10.64 10.10 -16.69
N LYS A 105 -11.03 10.93 -15.73
CA LYS A 105 -12.36 11.56 -15.68
C LYS A 105 -12.72 12.35 -16.95
N ARG A 106 -11.73 12.90 -17.64
CA ARG A 106 -11.93 13.62 -18.92
C ARG A 106 -12.04 12.69 -20.13
N SER A 107 -11.71 11.41 -19.99
CA SER A 107 -11.66 10.44 -21.08
C SER A 107 -13.06 9.93 -21.50
N GLY A 108 -13.16 9.43 -22.74
CA GLY A 108 -14.36 8.73 -23.21
C GLY A 108 -14.61 7.43 -22.45
N SER A 109 -13.55 6.75 -21.99
CA SER A 109 -13.66 5.51 -21.22
C SER A 109 -14.32 5.72 -19.86
N TYR A 110 -14.05 6.86 -19.20
CA TYR A 110 -14.78 7.22 -17.97
C TYR A 110 -16.27 7.44 -18.26
N ARG A 111 -16.61 8.20 -19.30
CA ARG A 111 -18.03 8.41 -19.68
C ARG A 111 -18.76 7.09 -19.96
N LYS A 112 -18.10 6.13 -20.62
CA LYS A 112 -18.64 4.78 -20.85
C LYS A 112 -18.87 4.03 -19.53
N ALA A 113 -17.88 4.01 -18.63
CA ALA A 113 -18.00 3.35 -17.33
C ALA A 113 -19.15 3.93 -16.50
N ILE A 114 -19.28 5.26 -16.45
CA ILE A 114 -20.39 5.92 -15.75
C ILE A 114 -21.74 5.61 -16.39
N ALA A 115 -21.83 5.61 -17.72
CA ALA A 115 -23.08 5.24 -18.40
C ALA A 115 -23.51 3.80 -18.12
N GLU A 116 -22.55 2.87 -18.00
CA GLU A 116 -22.81 1.48 -17.61
C GLU A 116 -23.31 1.38 -16.16
N VAL A 117 -22.67 2.10 -15.23
CA VAL A 117 -23.13 2.20 -13.83
C VAL A 117 -24.56 2.75 -13.74
N GLU A 118 -24.86 3.85 -14.44
CA GLU A 118 -26.21 4.43 -14.42
C GLU A 118 -27.26 3.50 -15.05
N ARG A 119 -26.90 2.73 -16.09
CA ARG A 119 -27.78 1.68 -16.63
C ARG A 119 -28.10 0.60 -15.59
N VAL A 120 -27.10 0.12 -14.85
CA VAL A 120 -27.30 -0.85 -13.76
C VAL A 120 -28.22 -0.26 -12.68
N LYS A 121 -28.00 0.99 -12.28
CA LYS A 121 -28.83 1.68 -11.27
C LYS A 121 -30.29 1.81 -11.73
N ALA A 122 -30.51 2.19 -12.98
CA ALA A 122 -31.85 2.30 -13.57
C ALA A 122 -32.57 0.95 -13.62
N MET A 123 -31.88 -0.09 -14.11
CA MET A 123 -32.42 -1.46 -14.17
C MET A 123 -32.73 -2.00 -12.77
N PHE A 124 -31.87 -1.76 -11.79
CA PHE A 124 -32.13 -2.19 -10.42
C PHE A 124 -33.39 -1.54 -9.85
N ALA A 125 -33.58 -0.23 -10.05
CA ALA A 125 -34.77 0.48 -9.58
C ALA A 125 -36.04 -0.01 -10.29
N GLN A 126 -35.96 -0.34 -11.58
CA GLN A 126 -37.06 -0.93 -12.34
C GLN A 126 -37.47 -2.30 -11.79
N LEU A 127 -36.50 -3.17 -11.50
CA LEU A 127 -36.73 -4.53 -10.98
C LEU A 127 -37.11 -4.54 -9.49
N ASN A 128 -36.82 -3.45 -8.75
CA ASN A 128 -37.02 -3.38 -7.31
C ASN A 128 -37.68 -2.04 -6.92
N PRO A 129 -38.98 -1.85 -7.21
CA PRO A 129 -39.70 -0.62 -6.89
C PRO A 129 -39.55 -0.22 -5.42
N GLY A 130 -39.30 1.06 -5.17
CA GLY A 130 -39.05 1.61 -3.82
C GLY A 130 -37.58 1.57 -3.38
N TYR A 131 -36.69 0.95 -4.17
CA TYR A 131 -35.25 0.85 -3.88
C TYR A 131 -34.39 1.43 -4.99
N THR A 132 -33.23 1.97 -4.64
CA THR A 132 -32.23 2.48 -5.58
C THR A 132 -30.83 2.00 -5.22
N LEU A 133 -29.91 2.09 -6.17
CA LEU A 133 -28.49 1.84 -5.92
C LEU A 133 -27.72 3.15 -5.77
N GLY A 134 -26.83 3.20 -4.78
CA GLY A 134 -25.74 4.17 -4.70
C GLY A 134 -24.41 3.50 -5.05
N THR A 135 -23.42 4.29 -5.46
CA THR A 135 -22.03 3.86 -5.59
C THR A 135 -21.11 5.07 -5.42
N THR A 136 -19.88 4.84 -4.95
CA THR A 136 -18.86 5.89 -4.88
C THR A 136 -18.08 5.89 -6.19
N LEU A 137 -18.12 7.00 -6.92
CA LEU A 137 -17.39 7.19 -8.18
C LEU A 137 -16.01 7.83 -7.99
N GLU A 138 -15.61 8.04 -6.74
CA GLU A 138 -14.32 8.57 -6.36
C GLU A 138 -13.36 7.40 -6.09
N ALA A 139 -12.28 7.32 -6.87
CA ALA A 139 -11.16 6.46 -6.47
C ALA A 139 -10.43 7.14 -5.32
N ARG A 140 -9.94 6.36 -4.34
CA ARG A 140 -8.96 6.86 -3.38
C ARG A 140 -7.59 6.94 -4.06
N PRO A 141 -7.09 8.14 -4.41
CA PRO A 141 -5.81 8.30 -5.11
C PRO A 141 -4.65 7.76 -4.28
N LEU A 142 -3.55 7.43 -4.95
CA LEU A 142 -2.34 6.91 -4.32
C LEU A 142 -1.84 7.81 -3.18
N GLU A 143 -1.90 9.12 -3.36
CA GLU A 143 -1.44 10.12 -2.39
C GLU A 143 -2.23 10.05 -1.07
N ASP A 144 -3.54 9.85 -1.15
CA ASP A 144 -4.40 9.72 0.04
C ASP A 144 -4.17 8.38 0.75
N GLN A 145 -3.81 7.32 0.00
CA GLN A 145 -3.40 6.04 0.58
C GLN A 145 -2.06 6.17 1.30
N VAL A 146 -1.07 6.86 0.72
CA VAL A 146 0.23 7.14 1.37
C VAL A 146 0.03 7.97 2.64
N SER A 147 -0.77 9.04 2.57
CA SER A 147 -1.10 9.86 3.75
C SER A 147 -1.76 9.04 4.86
N SER A 148 -2.74 8.19 4.51
CA SER A 148 -3.37 7.27 5.47
C SER A 148 -2.36 6.28 6.05
N TRP A 149 -1.48 5.73 5.21
CA TRP A 149 -0.45 4.79 5.63
C TRP A 149 0.57 5.41 6.59
N ASN A 150 0.90 6.69 6.44
CA ASN A 150 1.83 7.41 7.33
C ASN A 150 1.18 7.81 8.66
N THR A 151 -0.14 8.01 8.69
CA THR A 151 -0.82 8.58 9.87
C THR A 151 -1.57 7.56 10.73
N VAL A 152 -2.04 6.45 10.16
CA VAL A 152 -2.90 5.50 10.89
C VAL A 152 -2.14 4.74 11.98
N PRO A 153 -2.62 4.72 13.25
CA PRO A 153 -1.92 4.08 14.36
C PRO A 153 -1.77 2.55 14.25
N SER A 154 -2.70 1.86 13.60
CA SER A 154 -2.56 0.40 13.41
C SER A 154 -1.40 0.04 12.50
N VAL A 155 -1.06 0.89 11.52
CA VAL A 155 0.10 0.72 10.65
C VAL A 155 1.38 0.83 11.48
N GLU A 156 1.47 1.83 12.35
CA GLU A 156 2.62 1.99 13.25
C GLU A 156 2.85 0.78 14.13
N ARG A 157 1.78 0.29 14.78
CA ARG A 157 1.89 -0.88 15.67
C ARG A 157 2.41 -2.11 14.95
N ALA A 158 1.83 -2.43 13.79
CA ALA A 158 2.25 -3.56 12.97
C ALA A 158 3.69 -3.38 12.44
N ALA A 159 4.03 -2.18 11.98
CA ALA A 159 5.34 -1.85 11.44
C ALA A 159 6.43 -1.95 12.50
N SER A 160 6.19 -1.37 13.69
CA SER A 160 7.12 -1.42 14.81
C SER A 160 7.27 -2.84 15.37
N ALA A 161 6.21 -3.65 15.38
CA ALA A 161 6.32 -5.06 15.77
C ALA A 161 7.18 -5.87 14.78
N LEU A 162 6.91 -5.73 13.48
CA LEU A 162 7.71 -6.35 12.42
C LEU A 162 9.18 -5.93 12.52
N TYR A 163 9.44 -4.63 12.70
CA TYR A 163 10.81 -4.12 12.82
C TYR A 163 11.56 -4.73 14.00
N ARG A 164 10.93 -4.83 15.18
CA ARG A 164 11.56 -5.48 16.35
C ARG A 164 11.90 -6.94 16.10
N GLN A 165 11.06 -7.68 15.37
CA GLN A 165 11.35 -9.07 15.00
C GLN A 165 12.56 -9.15 14.05
N LEU A 166 12.59 -8.29 13.03
CA LEU A 166 13.73 -8.23 12.09
C LEU A 166 15.03 -7.81 12.79
N MET A 167 14.97 -6.86 13.71
CA MET A 167 16.12 -6.42 14.49
C MET A 167 16.73 -7.56 15.31
N ARG A 168 15.90 -8.34 16.02
CA ARG A 168 16.36 -9.50 16.79
C ARG A 168 17.05 -10.52 15.90
N ALA A 169 16.40 -10.91 14.81
CA ALA A 169 16.97 -11.90 13.90
C ALA A 169 18.20 -11.38 13.12
N ALA A 170 18.33 -10.08 12.87
CA ALA A 170 19.50 -9.49 12.24
C ALA A 170 20.73 -9.43 13.18
N LEU A 171 20.51 -9.41 14.50
CA LEU A 171 21.59 -9.55 15.48
C LEU A 171 22.19 -10.96 15.44
N ASP A 172 21.32 -11.97 15.32
CA ASP A 172 21.73 -13.38 15.35
C ASP A 172 22.16 -13.93 13.97
N SER A 173 22.06 -13.13 12.91
CA SER A 173 22.34 -13.57 11.54
C SER A 173 23.77 -13.29 11.08
N ASN A 174 24.26 -14.10 10.14
CA ASN A 174 25.51 -13.88 9.42
C ASN A 174 25.32 -13.08 8.13
N LEU A 175 24.25 -12.28 8.02
CA LEU A 175 23.98 -11.47 6.82
C LEU A 175 25.11 -10.46 6.57
N ASN A 176 25.61 -10.42 5.33
CA ASN A 176 26.71 -9.53 4.96
C ASN A 176 26.25 -8.10 4.64
N ILE A 177 27.20 -7.17 4.72
CA ILE A 177 27.07 -5.81 4.20
C ILE A 177 28.29 -5.56 3.30
N PRO A 178 28.13 -5.35 1.97
CA PRO A 178 26.88 -5.40 1.21
C PRO A 178 26.33 -6.83 1.08
N PRO A 179 25.00 -7.00 0.88
CA PRO A 179 24.40 -8.33 0.74
C PRO A 179 24.67 -8.94 -0.63
N ASP A 180 24.96 -10.23 -0.64
CA ASP A 180 24.99 -11.06 -1.85
C ASP A 180 23.59 -11.60 -2.22
N SER A 181 23.51 -12.49 -3.22
CA SER A 181 22.22 -13.05 -3.64
C SER A 181 21.58 -13.99 -2.61
N ALA A 182 22.38 -14.73 -1.84
CA ALA A 182 21.91 -15.63 -0.80
C ALA A 182 21.38 -14.84 0.40
N ASP A 183 22.11 -13.81 0.81
CA ASP A 183 21.72 -12.85 1.85
C ASP A 183 20.38 -12.19 1.51
N LEU A 184 20.22 -11.72 0.26
CA LEU A 184 18.97 -11.10 -0.19
C LEU A 184 17.79 -12.07 -0.20
N GLN A 185 18.02 -13.33 -0.60
CA GLN A 185 16.96 -14.33 -0.59
C GLN A 185 16.57 -14.71 0.85
N ALA A 186 17.54 -14.86 1.74
CA ALA A 186 17.31 -15.14 3.16
C ALA A 186 16.51 -14.01 3.82
N PHE A 187 16.93 -12.75 3.63
CA PHE A 187 16.23 -11.59 4.18
C PHE A 187 14.83 -11.42 3.58
N ARG A 188 14.66 -11.65 2.27
CA ARG A 188 13.35 -11.67 1.62
C ARG A 188 12.42 -12.68 2.27
N GLN A 189 12.87 -13.94 2.40
CA GLN A 189 12.07 -15.01 2.98
C GLN A 189 11.65 -14.67 4.41
N GLN A 190 12.62 -14.21 5.22
CA GLN A 190 12.38 -13.77 6.58
C GLN A 190 11.34 -12.63 6.67
N LEU A 191 11.43 -11.63 5.78
CA LEU A 191 10.49 -10.52 5.72
C LEU A 191 9.07 -11.01 5.37
N GLN A 192 8.95 -11.95 4.43
CA GLN A 192 7.66 -12.50 3.99
C GLN A 192 7.01 -13.38 5.08
N ASP A 193 7.82 -14.22 5.75
CA ASP A 193 7.38 -15.18 6.75
C ASP A 193 7.13 -14.57 8.14
N ALA A 194 7.68 -13.38 8.40
CA ALA A 194 7.49 -12.69 9.68
C ALA A 194 6.00 -12.56 10.04
N ALA A 195 5.64 -13.03 11.22
CA ALA A 195 4.29 -12.96 11.74
C ALA A 195 3.92 -11.51 12.07
N LEU A 196 2.82 -11.03 11.50
CA LEU A 196 2.33 -9.69 11.79
C LEU A 196 1.53 -9.69 13.11
N GLU A 197 2.03 -8.94 14.09
CA GLU A 197 1.28 -8.61 15.30
C GLU A 197 0.31 -7.46 14.98
N GLY A 198 -0.94 -7.83 14.69
CA GLY A 198 -1.99 -6.91 14.28
C GLY A 198 -2.01 -6.66 12.77
N VAL A 199 -3.20 -6.32 12.27
CA VAL A 199 -3.43 -6.07 10.85
C VAL A 199 -3.66 -4.56 10.66
N PRO A 200 -2.93 -3.89 9.75
CA PRO A 200 -3.26 -2.54 9.34
C PRO A 200 -4.74 -2.43 8.93
N THR A 201 -5.45 -1.43 9.43
CA THR A 201 -6.85 -1.19 9.06
C THR A 201 -7.01 -0.46 7.72
N VAL A 202 -5.89 -0.15 7.05
CA VAL A 202 -5.84 0.44 5.72
C VAL A 202 -4.99 -0.44 4.81
N ALA A 203 -5.35 -0.48 3.53
CA ALA A 203 -4.58 -1.20 2.52
C ALA A 203 -3.19 -0.56 2.35
N VAL A 204 -2.20 -1.39 1.98
CA VAL A 204 -0.90 -0.88 1.56
C VAL A 204 -1.07 0.04 0.34
N PRO A 205 -0.40 1.21 0.29
CA PRO A 205 -0.53 2.13 -0.82
C PRO A 205 -0.29 1.46 -2.18
N GLY A 206 -1.08 1.85 -3.17
CA GLY A 206 -0.98 1.32 -4.53
C GLY A 206 -1.74 0.02 -4.75
N MET A 207 -2.17 -0.70 -3.70
CA MET A 207 -2.81 -2.02 -3.84
C MET A 207 -4.32 -2.00 -3.58
N SER A 208 -5.04 -1.14 -4.32
CA SER A 208 -6.50 -1.07 -4.30
C SER A 208 -7.11 -1.27 -5.69
N GLN A 209 -8.04 -2.22 -5.81
CA GLN A 209 -8.78 -2.46 -7.06
C GLN A 209 -9.69 -1.28 -7.45
N HIS A 210 -10.08 -0.43 -6.49
CA HIS A 210 -10.78 0.83 -6.76
C HIS A 210 -9.86 1.91 -7.35
N GLY A 211 -8.55 1.75 -7.22
CA GLY A 211 -7.55 2.75 -7.59
C GLY A 211 -7.53 3.11 -9.07
N GLN A 212 -8.18 2.34 -9.94
CA GLN A 212 -8.27 2.60 -11.38
C GLN A 212 -9.72 2.84 -11.87
N LEU A 213 -10.70 3.01 -10.97
CA LEU A 213 -12.14 2.98 -11.30
C LEU A 213 -12.52 1.78 -12.18
N ARG A 214 -11.90 0.64 -11.90
CA ARG A 214 -12.25 -0.64 -12.52
C ARG A 214 -13.11 -1.49 -11.60
N ALA A 215 -13.44 -1.00 -10.42
CA ALA A 215 -14.30 -1.69 -9.48
C ALA A 215 -15.27 -0.70 -8.85
N PHE A 216 -16.51 -1.13 -8.72
CA PHE A 216 -17.61 -0.34 -8.19
C PHE A 216 -18.28 -1.12 -7.08
N ASP A 217 -18.41 -0.47 -5.92
CA ASP A 217 -19.18 -0.98 -4.80
C ASP A 217 -20.57 -0.37 -4.84
N PHE A 218 -21.58 -1.22 -4.93
CA PHE A 218 -22.98 -0.80 -4.89
C PHE A 218 -23.54 -0.86 -3.46
N VAL A 219 -24.35 0.12 -3.09
CA VAL A 219 -25.14 0.11 -1.85
C VAL A 219 -26.62 0.17 -2.20
N VAL A 220 -27.45 -0.56 -1.46
CA VAL A 220 -28.91 -0.49 -1.63
C VAL A 220 -29.47 0.60 -0.73
N LYS A 221 -30.30 1.47 -1.31
CA LYS A 221 -30.98 2.55 -0.61
C LYS A 221 -32.49 2.40 -0.69
N GLN A 222 -33.18 2.83 0.37
CA GLN A 222 -34.64 2.97 0.44
C GLN A 222 -34.96 4.31 1.09
N GLY A 223 -35.75 5.16 0.43
CA GLY A 223 -36.06 6.50 0.95
C GLY A 223 -34.81 7.35 1.28
N GLY A 224 -33.69 7.11 0.58
CA GLY A 224 -32.40 7.78 0.82
C GLY A 224 -31.51 7.10 1.86
N ALA A 225 -32.04 6.27 2.75
CA ALA A 225 -31.27 5.54 3.76
C ALA A 225 -30.59 4.29 3.17
N ILE A 226 -29.36 3.99 3.58
CA ILE A 226 -28.65 2.77 3.18
C ILE A 226 -29.23 1.59 3.98
N VAL A 227 -29.83 0.63 3.27
CA VAL A 227 -30.38 -0.60 3.87
C VAL A 227 -29.42 -1.78 3.74
N ALA A 228 -28.52 -1.74 2.74
CA ALA A 228 -27.41 -2.67 2.56
C ALA A 228 -26.15 -1.91 2.12
N GLY A 229 -25.16 -1.80 3.00
CA GLY A 229 -23.90 -1.08 2.78
C GLY A 229 -22.70 -2.00 2.63
N THR A 230 -21.48 -1.44 2.55
CA THR A 230 -20.23 -2.18 2.28
C THR A 230 -19.55 -2.76 3.54
N ASN A 231 -20.34 -3.14 4.56
CA ASN A 231 -19.80 -3.71 5.80
C ASN A 231 -19.69 -5.24 5.69
N ALA A 232 -18.46 -5.75 5.58
CA ALA A 232 -18.14 -7.18 5.53
C ALA A 232 -18.76 -7.98 6.70
N GLY A 233 -18.77 -7.43 7.92
CA GLY A 233 -19.35 -8.08 9.10
C GLY A 233 -20.88 -8.21 9.06
N ALA A 234 -21.55 -7.51 8.14
CA ALA A 234 -23.00 -7.48 8.02
C ALA A 234 -23.52 -8.16 6.74
N VAL A 235 -22.65 -8.80 5.95
CA VAL A 235 -23.01 -9.41 4.66
C VAL A 235 -24.21 -10.34 4.78
N ARG A 236 -24.18 -11.32 5.69
CA ARG A 236 -25.27 -12.30 5.80
C ARG A 236 -26.61 -11.65 6.15
N SER A 237 -26.64 -10.72 7.11
CA SER A 237 -27.88 -10.12 7.63
C SER A 237 -28.41 -8.98 6.77
N ARG A 238 -27.53 -8.23 6.10
CA ARG A 238 -27.90 -7.03 5.33
C ARG A 238 -27.89 -7.24 3.83
N TRP A 239 -27.22 -8.27 3.29
CA TRP A 239 -27.18 -8.55 1.85
C TRP A 239 -27.86 -9.86 1.48
N ASP A 240 -27.43 -10.97 2.09
CA ASP A 240 -27.86 -12.29 1.64
C ASP A 240 -29.27 -12.64 2.12
N ALA A 241 -29.55 -12.50 3.42
CA ALA A 241 -30.86 -12.82 3.98
C ALA A 241 -32.01 -12.02 3.36
N PRO A 242 -31.88 -10.70 3.08
CA PRO A 242 -32.90 -9.96 2.35
C PRO A 242 -32.91 -10.20 0.83
N GLY A 243 -31.95 -10.95 0.29
CA GLY A 243 -31.85 -11.30 -1.13
C GLY A 243 -31.24 -10.22 -2.03
N TRP A 244 -30.61 -9.18 -1.48
CA TRP A 244 -30.02 -8.09 -2.25
C TRP A 244 -28.90 -8.53 -3.18
N THR A 245 -28.10 -9.52 -2.76
CA THR A 245 -27.04 -10.10 -3.59
C THR A 245 -27.61 -10.58 -4.93
N LYS A 246 -28.68 -11.38 -4.89
CA LYS A 246 -29.32 -11.94 -6.10
C LYS A 246 -29.96 -10.85 -6.95
N LYS A 247 -30.65 -9.89 -6.31
CA LYS A 247 -31.32 -8.76 -6.99
C LYS A 247 -30.32 -7.87 -7.73
N LEU A 248 -29.17 -7.59 -7.13
CA LEU A 248 -28.09 -6.82 -7.77
C LEU A 248 -27.49 -7.59 -8.95
N GLN A 249 -27.20 -8.88 -8.78
CA GLN A 249 -26.70 -9.73 -9.87
C GLN A 249 -27.67 -9.81 -11.06
N GLU A 250 -28.97 -9.86 -10.79
CA GLU A 250 -30.00 -9.84 -11.82
C GLU A 250 -30.03 -8.51 -12.58
N ALA A 251 -30.03 -7.38 -11.86
CA ALA A 251 -29.99 -6.06 -12.46
C ALA A 251 -28.73 -5.84 -13.32
N ILE A 252 -27.57 -6.30 -12.84
CA ILE A 252 -26.31 -6.19 -13.59
C ILE A 252 -26.38 -7.01 -14.87
N ARG A 253 -26.78 -8.29 -14.78
CA ARG A 253 -26.90 -9.16 -15.96
C ARG A 253 -27.89 -8.63 -17.00
N ALA A 254 -28.97 -8.00 -16.55
CA ALA A 254 -29.96 -7.41 -17.45
C ALA A 254 -29.48 -6.09 -18.09
N ALA A 255 -28.65 -5.31 -17.41
CA ALA A 255 -28.24 -3.98 -17.86
C ALA A 255 -26.91 -3.94 -18.63
N SER A 256 -26.00 -4.89 -18.37
CA SER A 256 -24.62 -4.81 -18.84
C SER A 256 -23.92 -6.16 -18.88
N SER A 257 -23.13 -6.39 -19.94
CA SER A 257 -22.16 -7.48 -20.02
C SER A 257 -20.75 -7.05 -19.60
N SER A 258 -20.55 -5.78 -19.24
CA SER A 258 -19.24 -5.21 -18.92
C SER A 258 -18.86 -5.32 -17.45
N PHE A 259 -19.69 -5.92 -16.60
CA PHE A 259 -19.36 -6.15 -15.19
C PHE A 259 -19.11 -7.63 -14.89
N SER A 260 -18.09 -7.92 -14.10
CA SER A 260 -17.88 -9.22 -13.47
C SER A 260 -17.96 -9.09 -11.95
N GLY A 261 -18.62 -10.04 -11.31
CA GLY A 261 -18.79 -10.04 -9.86
C GLY A 261 -19.99 -10.91 -9.45
N PRO A 262 -20.34 -10.90 -8.16
CA PRO A 262 -19.68 -10.19 -7.07
C PRO A 262 -18.27 -10.74 -6.76
N LEU A 263 -17.45 -9.99 -6.02
CA LEU A 263 -16.15 -10.47 -5.53
C LEU A 263 -16.35 -11.66 -4.57
N ARG A 264 -15.58 -12.72 -4.78
CA ARG A 264 -15.72 -13.98 -4.04
C ARG A 264 -14.76 -14.10 -2.85
N SER A 265 -13.60 -13.45 -2.89
CA SER A 265 -12.58 -13.53 -1.85
C SER A 265 -11.80 -12.21 -1.74
N PRO A 266 -11.96 -11.44 -0.66
CA PRO A 266 -13.01 -11.61 0.36
C PRO A 266 -14.41 -11.55 -0.27
N TYR A 267 -15.40 -12.21 0.34
CA TYR A 267 -16.76 -12.21 -0.19
C TYR A 267 -17.41 -10.85 0.00
N GLU A 268 -17.66 -10.15 -1.11
CA GLU A 268 -18.23 -8.80 -1.13
C GLU A 268 -19.35 -8.75 -2.18
N PRO A 269 -20.63 -8.98 -1.79
CA PRO A 269 -21.76 -9.06 -2.73
C PRO A 269 -22.06 -7.76 -3.48
N TRP A 270 -21.51 -6.64 -3.02
CA TRP A 270 -21.62 -5.32 -3.62
C TRP A 270 -20.54 -5.01 -4.67
N HIS A 271 -19.45 -5.76 -4.70
CA HIS A 271 -18.24 -5.38 -5.45
C HIS A 271 -18.25 -5.99 -6.85
N TYR A 272 -18.20 -5.14 -7.87
CA TYR A 272 -18.15 -5.56 -9.27
C TYR A 272 -17.02 -4.90 -10.02
N THR A 273 -16.26 -5.68 -10.77
CA THR A 273 -15.21 -5.22 -11.66
C THR A 273 -15.80 -4.82 -13.01
N TYR A 274 -15.43 -3.65 -13.53
CA TYR A 274 -15.75 -3.17 -14.86
C TYR A 274 -14.69 -3.62 -15.87
N ASN A 275 -15.09 -4.51 -16.76
CA ASN A 275 -14.32 -5.04 -17.88
C ASN A 275 -14.61 -4.18 -19.12
N ARG A 276 -13.56 -3.54 -19.64
CA ARG A 276 -13.64 -2.68 -20.83
C ARG A 276 -13.83 -3.49 -22.11
#